data_AF-A0A7S4V9Z8-F1
#
_entry.id   AF-A0A7S4V9Z8-F1
#
_cell.length_a   1.000
_cell.length_b   1.000
_cell.length_c   1.000
_cell.angle_alpha   90.00
_cell.angle_beta   90.00
_cell.angle_gamma   90.00
#
_symmetry.space_group_name_H-M   'P 1'
#
loop_
_entity.id
_entity.type
_entity.pdbx_description
1 polymer ?
#
loop_
_entity_poly.entity_id
_entity_poly.type
_entity_poly.pdbx_seq_one_letter_code
_entity_poly.pdbx_strand_id
1 'polypeptide(L)'
;AMWHCNSLDDYVLRACRSIAVGDEVVISYIDETTMIDDALTRRNILFTTKHFWCACERCSADYDLSRGMRCPACREGNVFARCPSEKAAEARPADVAVEEILRPLRPSDYTDFSAGDLSLW
;
A
#
# COMPACT_ATOMS: atom_id res chain seq x y z
N ALA A 1 -2.01 -5.59 -9.26
CA ALA A 1 -3.03 -6.46 -9.90
C ALA A 1 -4.42 -5.94 -9.53
N MET A 2 -5.45 -6.33 -10.27
CA MET A 2 -6.86 -5.99 -10.03
C MET A 2 -7.65 -7.29 -9.96
N TRP A 3 -8.63 -7.34 -9.07
CA TRP A 3 -9.55 -8.48 -8.97
C TRP A 3 -10.98 -8.05 -9.29
N HIS A 4 -11.80 -9.01 -9.71
CA HIS A 4 -13.24 -8.86 -9.90
C HIS A 4 -13.91 -10.23 -9.73
N CYS A 5 -15.19 -10.25 -9.38
CA CYS A 5 -16.00 -11.47 -9.45
C CYS A 5 -16.57 -11.63 -10.87
N ASN A 6 -16.55 -12.84 -11.41
CA ASN A 6 -17.22 -13.13 -12.69
C ASN A 6 -18.73 -13.42 -12.48
N SER A 7 -19.44 -13.77 -13.55
CA SER A 7 -20.88 -14.12 -13.48
C SER A 7 -21.19 -15.41 -12.70
N LEU A 8 -20.17 -16.20 -12.38
CA LEU A 8 -20.27 -17.43 -11.59
C LEU A 8 -19.80 -17.24 -10.14
N ASP A 9 -19.52 -15.98 -9.75
CA ASP A 9 -19.00 -15.59 -8.43
C ASP A 9 -17.56 -16.10 -8.15
N ASP A 10 -16.80 -16.45 -9.19
CA ASP A 10 -15.38 -16.77 -9.04
C ASP A 10 -14.55 -15.50 -8.87
N TYR A 11 -13.56 -15.56 -7.98
CA TYR A 11 -12.58 -14.49 -7.80
C TYR A 11 -11.52 -14.53 -8.91
N VAL A 12 -11.54 -13.54 -9.82
CA VAL A 12 -10.61 -13.47 -10.95
C VAL A 12 -9.60 -12.36 -10.74
N LEU A 13 -8.34 -12.74 -10.53
CA LEU A 13 -7.20 -11.82 -10.42
C LEU A 13 -6.52 -11.62 -11.79
N ARG A 14 -6.34 -10.36 -12.19
CA ARG A 14 -5.68 -9.97 -13.46
C ARG A 14 -4.48 -9.06 -13.21
N ALA A 15 -3.43 -9.26 -14.00
CA ALA A 15 -2.29 -8.36 -14.03
C ALA A 15 -2.69 -7.02 -14.66
N CYS A 16 -2.32 -5.90 -14.04
CA CYS A 16 -2.54 -4.54 -14.57
C CYS A 16 -1.29 -3.94 -15.22
N ARG A 17 -0.15 -4.66 -15.13
CA ARG A 17 1.15 -4.30 -15.69
C ARG A 17 1.92 -5.59 -15.97
N SER A 18 3.00 -5.50 -16.73
CA SER A 18 3.96 -6.61 -16.86
C SER A 18 4.53 -6.97 -15.49
N ILE A 19 4.63 -8.28 -15.21
CA ILE A 19 5.16 -8.84 -13.96
C ILE A 19 6.23 -9.85 -14.36
N ALA A 20 7.47 -9.64 -13.92
CA ALA A 20 8.59 -10.55 -14.19
C ALA A 20 8.61 -11.72 -13.18
N VAL A 21 9.34 -12.78 -13.51
CA VAL A 21 9.54 -13.90 -12.58
C VAL A 21 10.30 -13.41 -11.36
N GLY A 22 9.73 -13.65 -10.17
CA GLY A 22 10.29 -13.19 -8.89
C GLY A 22 9.70 -11.88 -8.38
N ASP A 23 8.92 -11.16 -9.19
CA ASP A 23 8.21 -9.97 -8.73
C ASP A 23 7.09 -10.33 -7.74
N GLU A 24 6.89 -9.47 -6.75
CA GLU A 24 5.77 -9.57 -5.82
C GLU A 24 4.45 -9.14 -6.50
N VAL A 25 3.42 -9.98 -6.38
CA VAL A 25 2.07 -9.65 -6.86
C VAL A 25 1.31 -8.94 -5.75
N VAL A 26 1.12 -7.62 -5.92
CA VAL A 26 0.40 -6.77 -4.96
C VAL A 26 -1.00 -6.36 -5.46
N ILE A 27 -1.95 -6.24 -4.54
CA ILE A 27 -3.30 -5.68 -4.74
C ILE A 27 -3.56 -4.55 -3.74
N SER A 28 -4.52 -3.67 -4.05
CA SER A 28 -4.98 -2.65 -3.11
C SER A 28 -5.97 -3.25 -2.12
N TYR A 29 -5.82 -2.93 -0.82
CA TYR A 29 -6.83 -3.23 0.20
C TYR A 29 -7.88 -2.14 0.36
N ILE A 30 -7.61 -0.94 -0.17
CA ILE A 30 -8.54 0.17 -0.18
C ILE A 30 -9.27 0.23 -1.52
N ASP A 31 -10.50 0.72 -1.50
CA ASP A 31 -11.33 0.90 -2.67
C ASP A 31 -10.82 2.04 -3.58
N GLU A 32 -11.40 2.16 -4.77
CA GLU A 32 -10.98 3.15 -5.77
C GLU A 32 -11.22 4.60 -5.34
N THR A 33 -12.26 4.87 -4.56
CA THR A 33 -12.54 6.22 -4.03
C THR A 33 -11.47 6.60 -3.01
N THR A 34 -11.14 5.71 -2.08
CA THR A 34 -10.03 5.95 -1.13
C THR A 34 -8.68 5.99 -1.85
N MET A 35 -8.53 5.28 -2.98
CA MET A 35 -7.27 5.24 -3.73
C MET A 35 -6.87 6.60 -4.31
N ILE A 36 -7.84 7.47 -4.61
CA ILE A 36 -7.58 8.83 -5.14
C ILE A 36 -7.37 9.89 -4.05
N ASP A 37 -7.66 9.56 -2.79
CA ASP A 37 -7.43 10.46 -1.65
C ASP A 37 -5.94 10.71 -1.37
N ASP A 38 -5.65 11.60 -0.42
CA ASP A 38 -4.31 11.93 0.01
C ASP A 38 -3.60 10.80 0.78
N ALA A 39 -2.27 10.87 0.84
CA ALA A 39 -1.43 9.86 1.44
C ALA A 39 -1.68 9.65 2.94
N LEU A 40 -2.11 10.68 3.69
CA LEU A 40 -2.48 10.51 5.10
C LEU A 40 -3.74 9.67 5.22
N THR A 41 -4.77 10.01 4.45
CA THR A 41 -6.05 9.30 4.48
C THR A 41 -5.87 7.82 4.14
N ARG A 42 -5.16 7.51 3.04
CA ARG A 42 -4.84 6.13 2.65
C ARG A 42 -4.10 5.37 3.75
N ARG A 43 -3.07 6.00 4.35
CA ARG A 43 -2.28 5.38 5.44
C ARG A 43 -3.07 5.17 6.70
N ASN A 44 -3.90 6.14 7.10
CA ASN A 44 -4.72 6.02 8.30
C ASN A 44 -5.72 4.88 8.17
N ILE A 45 -6.37 4.72 7.02
CA ILE A 45 -7.30 3.61 6.75
C ILE A 45 -6.56 2.28 6.80
N LEU A 46 -5.39 2.17 6.18
CA LEU A 46 -4.59 0.94 6.22
C LEU A 46 -4.07 0.63 7.63
N PHE A 47 -3.69 1.65 8.40
CA PHE A 47 -3.27 1.47 9.78
C PHE A 47 -4.42 1.00 10.67
N THR A 48 -5.61 1.59 10.54
CA THR A 48 -6.77 1.22 11.38
C THR A 48 -7.38 -0.12 10.99
N THR A 49 -7.36 -0.49 9.70
CA THR A 49 -8.02 -1.72 9.20
C THR A 49 -7.08 -2.90 9.00
N LYS A 50 -5.79 -2.65 8.78
CA LYS A 50 -4.77 -3.66 8.46
C LYS A 50 -3.50 -3.57 9.31
N HIS A 51 -3.41 -2.61 10.24
CA HIS A 51 -2.34 -2.49 11.24
C HIS A 51 -0.92 -2.35 10.66
N PHE A 52 -0.77 -1.67 9.52
CA PHE A 52 0.54 -1.31 8.98
C PHE A 52 0.56 0.10 8.39
N TRP A 53 1.76 0.69 8.31
CA TRP A 53 1.99 1.95 7.61
C TRP A 53 2.38 1.66 6.16
N CYS A 54 1.57 2.15 5.21
CA CYS A 54 1.85 1.91 3.80
C CYS A 54 3.10 2.66 3.33
N ALA A 55 4.06 1.91 2.80
CA ALA A 55 5.32 2.39 2.25
C ALA A 55 5.43 2.21 0.73
N CYS A 56 4.30 2.08 0.02
CA CYS A 56 4.31 1.97 -1.44
C CYS A 56 4.88 3.23 -2.11
N GLU A 57 5.25 3.14 -3.38
CA GLU A 57 5.86 4.25 -4.16
C GLU A 57 5.08 5.58 -4.08
N ARG A 58 3.74 5.52 -4.01
CA ARG A 58 2.88 6.71 -3.88
C ARG A 58 2.94 7.34 -2.49
N CYS A 59 3.03 6.52 -1.45
CA CYS A 59 3.06 6.98 -0.07
C CYS A 59 4.48 7.39 0.36
N SER A 60 5.51 6.79 -0.24
CA SER A 60 6.93 7.06 0.03
C SER A 60 7.54 8.15 -0.85
N ALA A 61 6.79 8.69 -1.81
CA ALA A 61 7.22 9.82 -2.63
C ALA A 61 7.44 11.10 -1.80
N ASP A 62 8.26 12.04 -2.28
CA ASP A 62 8.52 13.31 -1.59
C ASP A 62 7.29 14.23 -1.54
N TYR A 63 6.43 14.15 -2.55
CA TYR A 63 5.25 14.99 -2.74
C TYR A 63 4.01 14.16 -2.98
N ASP A 64 2.89 14.58 -2.41
CA ASP A 64 1.60 13.94 -2.61
C ASP A 64 0.87 14.56 -3.80
N LEU A 65 0.84 13.81 -4.91
CA LEU A 65 0.29 14.30 -6.18
C LEU A 65 -1.25 14.42 -6.17
N SER A 66 -1.97 13.88 -5.19
CA SER A 66 -3.41 14.14 -5.03
C SER A 66 -3.69 15.46 -4.31
N ARG A 67 -2.68 16.09 -3.71
CA ARG A 67 -2.79 17.39 -2.99
C ARG A 67 -2.13 18.52 -3.76
N GLY A 68 -2.53 18.69 -5.02
CA GLY A 68 -2.09 19.77 -5.88
C GLY A 68 -2.97 21.02 -5.79
N MET A 69 -2.34 22.19 -5.74
CA MET A 69 -3.02 23.48 -5.83
C MET A 69 -2.41 24.31 -6.97
N ARG A 70 -3.22 25.13 -7.63
CA ARG A 70 -2.72 26.05 -8.67
C ARG A 70 -1.73 27.03 -8.06
N CYS A 71 -0.57 27.19 -8.68
CA CYS A 71 0.46 28.09 -8.20
C CYS A 71 -0.06 29.54 -8.16
N PRO A 72 -0.04 30.22 -7.00
CA PRO A 72 -0.58 31.58 -6.89
C PRO A 72 0.30 32.62 -7.62
N ALA A 73 1.58 32.32 -7.84
CA ALA A 73 2.53 33.23 -8.48
C ALA A 73 2.41 33.23 -10.02
N CYS A 74 2.58 32.06 -10.66
CA CYS A 74 2.53 31.97 -12.13
C CYS A 74 1.14 31.66 -12.69
N ARG A 75 0.21 31.15 -11.86
CA ARG A 75 -1.14 30.71 -12.27
C ARG A 75 -1.16 29.66 -13.39
N GLU A 76 -0.05 29.01 -13.72
CA GLU A 76 0.00 27.95 -14.74
C GLU A 76 0.44 26.61 -14.15
N GLY A 77 1.43 26.63 -13.25
CA GLY A 77 1.93 25.43 -12.58
C GLY A 77 1.07 24.97 -11.41
N ASN A 78 1.39 23.78 -10.88
CA ASN A 78 0.83 23.22 -9.65
C ASN A 78 1.88 23.15 -8.56
N VAL A 79 1.47 23.43 -7.33
CA VAL A 79 2.26 23.22 -6.10
C VAL A 79 1.64 22.06 -5.35
N PHE A 80 2.44 21.03 -5.08
CA PHE A 80 2.01 19.84 -4.35
C PHE A 80 2.47 19.91 -2.90
N ALA A 81 1.62 19.44 -1.99
CA ALA A 81 2.04 19.27 -0.61
C ALA A 81 3.09 18.16 -0.49
N ARG A 82 3.96 18.26 0.52
CA ARG A 82 4.87 17.16 0.86
C ARG A 82 4.06 15.94 1.29
N CYS A 83 4.51 14.77 0.85
CA CYS A 83 3.99 13.54 1.41
C CYS A 83 4.41 13.49 2.88
N PRO A 84 3.56 13.00 3.80
CA PRO A 84 3.96 12.77 5.18
C PRO A 84 5.05 11.70 5.17
N SER A 85 6.30 12.08 5.35
CA SER A 85 7.37 11.10 5.47
C SER A 85 7.22 10.35 6.78
N GLU A 86 7.70 9.11 6.84
CA GLU A 86 7.93 8.41 8.10
C GLU A 86 8.86 9.20 9.05
N LYS A 87 9.49 10.30 8.63
CA LYS A 87 10.33 11.17 9.48
C LYS A 87 9.57 11.97 10.56
N ALA A 88 8.29 11.70 10.78
CA ALA A 88 7.68 11.94 12.10
C ALA A 88 8.13 10.90 13.16
N ALA A 89 8.79 9.82 12.74
CA ALA A 89 9.37 8.75 13.55
C ALA A 89 10.84 9.00 13.94
N GLU A 90 11.37 10.22 13.79
CA GLU A 90 12.66 10.62 14.40
C GLU A 90 12.63 10.62 15.94
N ALA A 91 11.52 10.18 16.55
CA ALA A 91 11.44 9.76 17.95
C ALA A 91 11.67 8.24 18.16
N ARG A 92 12.40 7.54 17.27
CA ARG A 92 12.80 6.14 17.51
C ARG A 92 14.24 6.07 18.06
N PRO A 93 14.49 5.36 19.18
CA PRO A 93 15.85 5.03 19.60
C PRO A 93 16.52 4.13 18.56
N ALA A 94 17.82 4.34 18.36
CA ALA A 94 18.60 3.96 17.17
C ALA A 94 18.95 2.46 17.05
N ASP A 95 18.38 1.55 17.85
CA ASP A 95 19.03 0.26 18.12
C ASP A 95 18.26 -1.01 17.68
N VAL A 96 17.37 -0.95 16.69
CA VAL A 96 16.69 -2.17 16.19
C VAL A 96 17.08 -2.45 14.74
N ALA A 97 17.74 -3.59 14.52
CA ALA A 97 18.16 -4.06 13.20
C ALA A 97 16.96 -4.23 12.25
N VAL A 98 17.07 -3.68 11.04
CA VAL A 98 16.03 -3.68 10.00
C VAL A 98 15.59 -5.11 9.62
N GLU A 99 16.50 -6.08 9.72
CA GLU A 99 16.24 -7.50 9.42
C GLU A 99 15.26 -8.17 10.39
N GLU A 100 15.14 -7.67 11.63
CA GLU A 100 14.23 -8.21 12.63
C GLU A 100 12.80 -7.67 12.44
N ILE A 101 12.68 -6.46 11.88
CA ILE A 101 11.40 -5.79 11.58
C ILE A 101 10.76 -6.35 10.30
N LEU A 102 11.58 -6.78 9.33
CA LEU A 102 11.12 -7.37 8.07
C LEU A 102 10.92 -8.89 8.15
N ARG A 103 11.07 -9.51 9.32
CA ARG A 103 10.65 -10.90 9.48
C ARG A 103 9.13 -10.95 9.25
N PRO A 104 8.66 -11.66 8.20
CA PRO A 104 7.24 -11.89 8.06
C PRO A 104 6.76 -12.53 9.36
N LEU A 105 5.64 -12.07 9.91
CA LEU A 105 4.89 -12.79 10.95
C LEU A 105 4.27 -14.05 10.33
N ARG A 106 5.06 -14.88 9.65
CA ARG A 106 4.67 -16.21 9.23
C ARG A 106 4.70 -17.05 10.50
N PRO A 107 3.55 -17.56 10.98
CA PRO A 107 3.57 -18.64 11.95
C PRO A 107 4.46 -19.76 11.40
N SER A 108 5.25 -20.40 12.27
CA SER A 108 6.18 -21.48 11.89
C SER A 108 5.52 -22.62 11.11
N ASP A 109 4.19 -22.72 11.19
CA ASP A 109 3.41 -23.86 10.72
C ASP A 109 2.64 -23.53 9.42
N TYR A 110 2.87 -22.35 8.82
CA TYR A 110 2.26 -21.97 7.54
C TYR A 110 2.95 -22.70 6.39
N THR A 111 2.53 -23.94 6.13
CA THR A 111 2.95 -24.71 4.94
C THR A 111 2.16 -24.24 3.72
N ASP A 112 2.80 -24.05 2.56
CA ASP A 112 2.20 -23.55 1.30
C ASP A 112 0.92 -24.29 0.83
N PHE A 113 0.59 -25.44 1.43
CA PHE A 113 -0.65 -26.18 1.19
C PHE A 113 -1.90 -25.54 1.82
N SER A 114 -1.77 -24.70 2.84
CA SER A 114 -2.91 -24.09 3.53
C SER A 114 -3.52 -22.90 2.77
N ALA A 115 -2.83 -22.37 1.75
CA ALA A 115 -3.37 -21.31 0.89
C ALA A 115 -4.50 -21.80 -0.04
N GLY A 116 -4.72 -23.11 -0.13
CA GLY A 116 -5.79 -23.73 -0.91
C GLY A 116 -6.87 -24.45 -0.10
N ASP A 117 -6.82 -24.37 1.24
CA ASP A 117 -7.83 -25.03 2.07
C ASP A 117 -9.12 -24.20 2.14
N LEU A 118 -10.07 -24.55 1.26
CA LEU A 118 -11.41 -23.98 1.22
C LEU A 118 -12.28 -24.40 2.43
N SER A 119 -11.80 -25.25 3.34
CA SER A 119 -12.55 -25.65 4.55
C SER A 119 -12.53 -24.62 5.68
N LEU A 120 -11.78 -23.52 5.51
CA LEU A 120 -11.74 -22.38 6.44
C LEU A 120 -12.73 -21.26 6.08
N TRP A 121 -13.65 -21.51 5.14
CA TRP A 121 -14.80 -20.65 4.81
C TRP A 121 -16.11 -21.42 4.86
#